data_AF-A0A4Y4D3E0-F1
#
_entry.id   AF-A0A4Y4D3E0-F1
#
_cell.length_a   1.000
_cell.length_b   1.000
_cell.length_c   1.000
_cell.angle_alpha   90.00
_cell.angle_beta   90.00
_cell.angle_gamma   90.00
#
_symmetry.space_group_name_H-M   'P 1'
#
loop_
_entity.id
_entity.type
_entity.pdbx_description
1 polymer ?
#
loop_
_entity_poly.entity_id
_entity_poly.type
_entity_poly.pdbx_seq_one_letter_code
_entity_poly.pdbx_strand_id
1 'polypeptide(L)'
;MMAAFAVPDSVTLTDVELAGRRAVLVEPKGEARPGTILYLHGGSFALGSPGTAMSLTAHLVLRTGMRAISFDYRLAPSTPSRRAWRTAPRRTGSWWSRVRRRSPSRWWATLPAAP
;
A
#
# COMPACT_ATOMS: atom_id res chain seq x y z
N MET A 1 -1.45 20.38 3.44
CA MET A 1 -0.16 19.85 3.90
C MET A 1 -0.45 18.61 4.73
N MET A 2 0.05 17.42 4.37
CA MET A 2 -0.10 16.22 5.22
C MET A 2 0.85 16.37 6.42
N ALA A 3 0.35 16.15 7.64
CA ALA A 3 1.19 16.19 8.83
C ALA A 3 2.27 15.10 8.73
N ALA A 4 3.53 15.52 8.74
CA ALA A 4 4.67 14.61 8.77
C ALA A 4 4.90 14.19 10.23
N PHE A 5 4.28 13.09 10.63
CA PHE A 5 4.63 12.43 11.88
C PHE A 5 6.02 11.81 11.75
N ALA A 6 6.85 11.95 12.80
CA ALA A 6 8.18 11.36 12.81
C ALA A 6 8.09 9.83 12.63
N VAL A 7 8.99 9.29 11.81
CA VAL A 7 9.19 7.85 11.73
C VAL A 7 10.10 7.45 12.90
N PRO A 8 9.72 6.45 13.72
CA PRO A 8 10.60 5.97 14.77
C PRO A 8 11.93 5.45 14.21
N ASP A 9 13.04 5.78 14.86
CA ASP A 9 14.37 5.28 14.46
C ASP A 9 14.57 3.77 14.69
N SER A 10 13.60 3.10 15.32
CA SER A 10 13.64 1.66 15.61
C SER A 10 13.32 0.77 14.41
N VAL A 11 13.08 1.36 13.23
CA VAL A 11 12.88 0.64 11.96
C VAL A 11 13.90 1.05 10.91
N THR A 12 14.17 0.16 9.97
CA THR A 12 14.93 0.42 8.75
C THR A 12 13.94 0.60 7.59
N LEU A 13 14.18 1.60 6.76
CA LEU A 13 13.41 1.86 5.54
C LEU A 13 14.31 1.61 4.32
N THR A 14 13.86 0.74 3.42
CA THR A 14 14.59 0.38 2.20
C THR A 14 13.66 0.58 1.01
N ASP A 15 14.04 1.42 0.05
CA ASP A 15 13.34 1.50 -1.23
C ASP A 15 13.54 0.18 -1.98
N VAL A 16 12.43 -0.42 -2.41
CA VAL A 16 12.43 -1.68 -3.17
C VAL A 16 11.49 -1.57 -4.36
N GLU A 17 11.61 -2.50 -5.31
CA GLU A 17 10.66 -2.65 -6.39
C GLU A 17 9.84 -3.92 -6.19
N LEU A 18 8.52 -3.81 -6.33
CA LEU A 18 7.61 -4.94 -6.30
C LEU A 18 6.71 -4.89 -7.54
N ALA A 19 6.71 -5.96 -8.34
CA ALA A 19 5.88 -6.07 -9.54
C ALA A 19 5.97 -4.85 -10.49
N GLY A 20 7.18 -4.33 -10.74
CA GLY A 20 7.38 -3.20 -11.65
C GLY A 20 7.08 -1.82 -11.06
N ARG A 21 6.89 -1.72 -9.74
CA ARG A 21 6.47 -0.47 -9.08
C ARG A 21 7.24 -0.25 -7.79
N ARG A 22 7.43 1.02 -7.43
CA ARG A 22 8.12 1.41 -6.21
C ARG A 22 7.37 0.89 -4.97
N ALA A 23 8.13 0.48 -3.99
CA ALA A 23 7.64 0.22 -2.65
C ALA A 23 8.72 0.62 -1.63
N VAL A 24 8.32 0.69 -0.36
CA VAL A 24 9.25 0.84 0.76
C VAL A 24 9.10 -0.38 1.64
N LEU A 25 10.18 -1.15 1.78
CA LEU A 25 10.31 -2.20 2.78
C LEU A 25 10.63 -1.55 4.12
N VAL A 26 9.83 -1.88 5.13
CA VAL A 26 9.96 -1.40 6.51
C VAL A 26 10.22 -2.60 7.39
N GLU A 27 11.38 -2.61 8.04
CA GLU A 27 11.83 -3.73 8.87
C GLU A 27 12.14 -3.24 10.29
N PRO A 28 11.82 -4.00 11.34
CA PRO A 28 12.32 -3.68 12.67
C PRO A 28 13.84 -3.82 12.66
N LYS A 29 14.56 -3.04 13.48
CA LYS A 29 16.03 -3.20 13.62
C LYS A 29 16.44 -4.53 14.27
N GLY A 30 15.50 -5.23 14.91
CA GLY A 30 15.70 -6.58 15.46
C GLY A 30 15.19 -7.68 14.52
N GLU A 31 15.13 -8.91 15.02
CA GLU A 31 14.61 -10.04 14.25
C GLU A 31 13.12 -9.85 13.91
N ALA A 32 12.79 -9.93 12.62
CA ALA A 32 11.42 -9.84 12.15
C ALA A 32 10.71 -11.19 12.35
N ARG A 33 9.52 -11.15 12.93
CA ARG A 33 8.63 -12.31 13.01
C ARG A 33 8.22 -12.77 11.60
N PRO A 34 8.00 -14.08 11.39
CA PRO A 34 7.57 -14.61 10.11
C PRO A 34 6.31 -13.92 9.55
N GLY A 35 6.30 -13.75 8.22
CA GLY A 35 5.22 -13.10 7.48
C GLY A 35 5.53 -11.64 7.08
N THR A 36 4.71 -11.10 6.19
CA THR A 36 4.88 -9.74 5.64
C THR A 36 3.55 -9.02 5.56
N ILE A 37 3.49 -7.78 6.02
CA ILE A 37 2.33 -6.90 5.90
C ILE A 37 2.42 -6.14 4.57
N LEU A 38 1.47 -6.34 3.67
CA LEU A 38 1.31 -5.44 2.51
C LEU A 38 0.49 -4.22 2.94
N TYR A 39 1.14 -3.06 3.05
CA TYR A 39 0.49 -1.82 3.42
C TYR A 39 0.09 -1.01 2.17
N LEU A 40 -1.19 -0.65 2.11
CA LEU A 40 -1.75 0.21 1.07
C LEU A 40 -2.02 1.58 1.68
N HIS A 41 -1.28 2.59 1.23
CA HIS A 41 -1.44 3.95 1.74
C HIS A 41 -2.86 4.48 1.50
N GLY A 42 -3.31 5.39 2.38
CA GLY A 42 -4.58 6.10 2.24
C GLY A 42 -4.61 7.05 1.03
N GLY A 43 -5.64 7.89 0.96
CA GLY A 43 -5.82 8.85 -0.14
C GLY A 43 -6.89 8.44 -1.16
N SER A 44 -7.80 7.54 -0.77
CA SER A 44 -8.99 7.16 -1.55
C SER A 44 -8.68 6.75 -2.99
N PHE A 45 -7.54 6.08 -3.19
CA PHE A 45 -6.98 5.72 -4.49
C PHE A 45 -6.65 6.89 -5.42
N ALA A 46 -6.78 8.14 -5.01
CA ALA A 46 -6.53 9.30 -5.87
C ALA A 46 -5.21 10.01 -5.54
N LEU A 47 -4.67 9.78 -4.34
CA LEU A 47 -3.56 10.52 -3.78
C LEU A 47 -2.68 9.60 -2.92
N GLY A 48 -1.46 10.06 -2.66
CA GLY A 48 -0.51 9.40 -1.77
C GLY A 48 0.61 8.70 -2.51
N SER A 49 1.53 8.15 -1.72
CA SER A 49 2.69 7.38 -2.15
C SER A 49 3.09 6.45 -1.00
N PRO A 50 4.03 5.50 -1.21
CA PRO A 50 4.58 4.69 -0.14
C PRO A 50 5.04 5.51 1.06
N GLY A 51 5.64 6.68 0.82
CA GLY A 51 6.18 7.56 1.86
C GLY A 51 5.11 8.32 2.68
N THR A 52 3.88 8.43 2.19
CA THR A 52 2.88 9.34 2.77
C THR A 52 2.38 8.92 4.16
N ALA A 53 2.53 7.65 4.54
CA ALA A 53 2.05 7.13 5.83
C ALA A 53 3.15 6.36 6.61
N MET A 54 4.42 6.75 6.46
CA MET A 54 5.55 5.98 7.02
C MET A 54 5.56 5.87 8.54
N SER A 55 5.17 6.91 9.27
CA SER A 55 5.07 6.81 10.72
C SER A 55 4.06 5.74 11.14
N LEU A 56 2.90 5.68 10.49
CA LEU A 56 1.89 4.63 10.73
C LEU A 56 2.41 3.23 10.36
N THR A 57 3.03 3.08 9.18
CA THR A 57 3.60 1.79 8.75
C THR A 57 4.70 1.32 9.70
N ALA A 58 5.57 2.21 10.16
CA ALA A 58 6.61 1.90 11.13
C ALA A 58 6.04 1.46 12.48
N HIS A 59 5.01 2.15 13.00
CA HIS A 59 4.34 1.71 14.22
C HIS A 59 3.61 0.36 14.06
N LEU A 60 3.07 0.05 12.87
CA LEU A 60 2.53 -1.28 12.58
C LEU A 60 3.62 -2.36 12.64
N VAL A 61 4.80 -2.10 12.07
CA VAL A 61 5.95 -2.99 12.16
C VAL A 61 6.39 -3.21 13.60
N LEU A 62 6.56 -2.12 14.38
CA LEU A 62 7.00 -2.21 15.77
C LEU A 62 5.99 -2.94 16.67
N ARG A 63 4.69 -2.79 16.43
CA ARG A 63 3.65 -3.45 17.25
C ARG A 63 3.45 -4.91 16.90
N THR A 64 3.64 -5.30 15.64
CA THR A 64 3.44 -6.68 15.21
C THR A 64 4.73 -7.50 15.27
N GLY A 65 5.88 -6.85 15.16
CA GLY A 65 7.20 -7.47 14.95
C GLY A 65 7.40 -8.00 13.54
N MET A 66 6.43 -7.83 12.63
CA MET A 66 6.53 -8.30 11.25
C MET A 66 7.04 -7.19 10.35
N ARG A 67 7.76 -7.53 9.29
CA ARG A 67 8.12 -6.57 8.23
C ARG A 67 6.88 -6.11 7.47
N ALA A 68 6.95 -4.92 6.87
CA ALA A 68 5.90 -4.39 6.01
C ALA A 68 6.45 -3.88 4.68
N ILE A 69 5.66 -4.01 3.61
CA ILE A 69 5.93 -3.40 2.31
C ILE A 69 4.86 -2.35 2.07
N SER A 70 5.23 -1.07 2.07
CA SER A 70 4.35 0.03 1.66
C SER A 70 4.42 0.19 0.14
N PHE A 71 3.32 -0.13 -0.55
CA PHE A 71 3.33 -0.31 -2.00
C PHE A 71 2.76 0.89 -2.77
N ASP A 72 3.42 1.32 -3.84
CA ASP A 72 2.96 2.39 -4.73
C ASP A 72 1.90 1.84 -5.70
N TYR A 73 0.67 1.63 -5.24
CA TYR A 73 -0.39 1.11 -6.10
C TYR A 73 -0.87 2.15 -7.12
N ARG A 74 -1.51 1.70 -8.20
CA ARG A 74 -2.02 2.61 -9.23
C ARG A 74 -3.15 3.46 -8.67
N LEU A 75 -2.99 4.78 -8.79
CA LEU A 75 -4.04 5.74 -8.48
C LEU A 75 -5.09 5.79 -9.60
N ALA A 76 -6.30 6.18 -9.22
CA ALA A 76 -7.34 6.57 -10.14
C ALA A 76 -6.85 7.76 -10.98
N PRO A 77 -7.25 7.84 -12.26
CA PRO A 77 -6.88 8.96 -13.13
C PRO A 77 -7.31 10.30 -12.53
N SER A 78 -6.47 11.33 -12.67
CA SER A 78 -6.55 12.64 -12.00
C SER A 78 -7.75 13.53 -12.40
N THR A 79 -8.64 13.07 -13.28
CA THR A 79 -9.82 13.81 -13.73
C THR A 79 -11.11 13.06 -13.44
N PRO A 80 -11.98 13.56 -12.54
CA PRO A 80 -13.38 13.21 -12.57
C PRO A 80 -14.07 14.15 -13.58
N SER A 81 -14.60 13.62 -14.69
CA SER A 81 -15.55 14.46 -15.43
C SER A 81 -16.76 14.70 -14.52
N ARG A 82 -17.11 15.97 -14.29
CA ARG A 82 -18.31 16.40 -13.54
C ARG A 82 -19.62 15.87 -14.14
N ARG A 83 -19.53 15.19 -15.29
CA ARG A 83 -20.61 14.55 -16.03
C ARG A 83 -20.72 13.04 -15.74
N ALA A 84 -19.62 12.36 -15.39
CA ALA A 84 -19.61 10.90 -15.22
C ALA A 84 -20.48 10.39 -14.07
N TRP A 85 -20.60 11.12 -12.95
CA TRP A 85 -21.43 10.68 -11.83
C TRP A 85 -22.91 11.05 -11.99
N ARG A 86 -23.23 12.09 -12.78
CA ARG A 86 -24.61 12.58 -12.99
C ARG A 86 -25.36 11.85 -14.10
N THR A 87 -24.64 11.22 -15.04
CA THR A 87 -25.23 10.39 -16.11
C THR A 87 -24.83 8.92 -16.03
N ALA A 88 -24.31 8.44 -14.90
CA ALA A 88 -24.05 7.01 -14.71
C ALA A 88 -25.39 6.26 -14.49
N PRO A 89 -25.79 5.32 -15.37
CA PRO A 89 -26.91 4.44 -15.07
C PRO A 89 -26.49 3.50 -13.94
N ARG A 90 -27.01 3.69 -12.70
CA ARG A 90 -27.00 2.82 -11.48
C ARG A 90 -25.97 1.66 -11.38
N ARG A 91 -24.76 1.77 -11.95
CA ARG A 91 -23.72 0.73 -12.04
C ARG A 91 -22.41 1.18 -11.39
N THR A 92 -22.50 2.06 -10.40
CA THR A 92 -21.40 2.53 -9.55
C THR A 92 -20.76 1.43 -8.69
N GLY A 93 -21.30 0.20 -8.69
CA GLY A 93 -20.70 -0.95 -8.02
C GLY A 93 -19.58 -1.67 -8.79
N SER A 94 -19.29 -1.31 -10.06
CA SER A 94 -18.53 -2.22 -10.94
C SER A 94 -17.00 -2.20 -10.76
N TRP A 95 -16.39 -1.12 -10.28
CA TRP A 95 -14.92 -1.05 -10.08
C TRP A 95 -14.50 -1.85 -8.84
N TRP A 96 -15.17 -1.64 -7.71
CA TRP A 96 -15.01 -2.45 -6.49
C TRP A 96 -15.26 -3.94 -6.75
N SER A 97 -16.29 -4.27 -7.55
CA SER A 97 -16.57 -5.65 -7.96
C SER A 97 -15.50 -6.25 -8.88
N ARG A 98 -14.72 -5.42 -9.60
CA ARG A 98 -13.61 -5.85 -10.45
C ARG A 98 -12.35 -6.14 -9.62
N VAL A 99 -12.13 -5.36 -8.56
CA VAL A 99 -11.07 -5.60 -7.57
C VAL A 99 -11.36 -6.86 -6.75
N ARG A 100 -12.60 -7.05 -6.26
CA ARG A 100 -13.00 -8.27 -5.53
C ARG A 100 -12.91 -9.57 -6.34
N ARG A 101 -13.03 -9.50 -7.68
CA ARG A 101 -13.06 -10.68 -8.55
C ARG A 101 -11.68 -11.18 -8.99
N ARG A 102 -10.58 -10.49 -8.67
CA ARG A 102 -9.24 -11.01 -8.92
C ARG A 102 -8.77 -11.80 -7.71
N SER A 103 -8.61 -13.11 -7.88
CA SER A 103 -8.11 -14.01 -6.84
C SER A 103 -6.81 -13.45 -6.24
N PRO A 104 -6.68 -13.41 -4.89
CA PRO A 104 -5.41 -13.17 -4.20
C PRO A 104 -4.29 -14.09 -4.69
N SER A 105 -4.65 -15.23 -5.29
CA SER A 105 -3.71 -16.27 -5.68
C SER A 105 -2.80 -15.95 -6.88
N ARG A 106 -3.01 -14.86 -7.61
CA ARG A 106 -2.09 -14.44 -8.69
C ARG A 106 -1.04 -13.42 -8.23
N TRP A 107 -1.15 -12.92 -7.01
CA TRP A 107 -0.27 -11.87 -6.48
C TRP A 107 0.95 -12.42 -5.74
N TRP A 108 0.88 -13.67 -5.24
CA TRP A 108 1.94 -14.27 -4.43
C TRP A 108 3.09 -14.91 -5.22
N ALA A 109 2.96 -15.08 -6.53
CA ALA A 109 3.92 -15.82 -7.36
C ALA A 109 5.28 -15.13 -7.57
N THR A 110 5.45 -13.89 -7.08
CA THR A 110 6.67 -13.08 -7.26
C THR A 110 7.26 -12.54 -5.96
N LEU A 111 6.72 -12.97 -4.81
CA LEU A 111 7.36 -12.65 -3.53
C LEU A 111 8.66 -13.44 -3.42
N PRO A 112 9.79 -12.82 -3.07
CA PRO A 112 10.99 -13.57 -2.72
C PRO A 112 10.65 -14.49 -1.55
N ALA A 113 11.09 -15.75 -1.64
CA ALA A 113 10.97 -16.68 -0.53
C ALA A 113 11.67 -16.09 0.70
N ALA A 114 11.02 -16.16 1.85
CA ALA A 114 11.67 -15.86 3.12
C ALA A 114 12.84 -16.85 3.32
N PRO A 115 14.01 -16.39 3.82
CA PRO A 115 15.03 -17.30 4.31
C PRO A 115 14.54 -18.10 5.52
#